data_AF-A0A0K3CIP1-F1
#
_entry.id   AF-A0A0K3CIP1-F1
#
_cell.length_a   1.000
_cell.length_b   1.000
_cell.length_c   1.000
_cell.angle_alpha   90.00
_cell.angle_beta   90.00
_cell.angle_gamma   90.00
#
_symmetry.space_group_name_H-M   'P 1'
#
loop_
_entity.id
_entity.type
_entity.pdbx_description
1 polymer ?
#
loop_
_entity_poly.entity_id
_entity_poly.type
_entity_poly.pdbx_seq_one_letter_code
_entity_poly.pdbx_strand_id
1 'polypeptide(L)'
;MLSRALLISTLAAVVRAAEGEEPESSPGHWSRNDKILIAHAVFGTLAIVLLTPAALLLARIGRSSRWFPGHATLNGLSVVFIIIAFALGVTVVEGEFGQDFHHSLGLALLVLFLVQPLLGLAGHFWARPSPLTSAAPSWGLPRPSPIRILHILLGLTIVGLGYTQVINGLYIEWPNKSEAATETPLAVKVIFWILFALFIVAYVGTWIVQAIRGRGREGRASLSSAASSNNALVGTPKTAGARDMSSANV
;
A
#
# COMPACT_ATOMS: atom_id res chain seq x y z
N MET A 1 42.30 -23.79 32.90
CA MET A 1 42.89 -22.43 32.85
C MET A 1 42.33 -21.56 31.71
N LEU A 2 41.89 -22.12 30.57
CA LEU A 2 41.27 -21.35 29.47
C LEU A 2 39.98 -20.58 29.83
N SER A 3 39.16 -21.07 30.76
CA SER A 3 37.87 -20.43 31.12
C SER A 3 38.03 -19.07 31.82
N ARG A 4 39.11 -18.85 32.58
CA ARG A 4 39.36 -17.58 33.26
C ARG A 4 39.84 -16.48 32.32
N ALA A 5 40.65 -16.81 31.32
CA ALA A 5 41.12 -15.85 30.33
C ALA A 5 39.97 -15.36 29.43
N LEU A 6 39.04 -16.25 29.07
CA LEU A 6 37.85 -15.88 28.29
C LEU A 6 36.92 -14.94 29.06
N LEU A 7 36.74 -15.20 30.36
CA LEU A 7 35.92 -14.38 31.27
C LEU A 7 36.52 -13.00 31.53
N ILE A 8 37.85 -12.92 31.73
CA ILE A 8 38.53 -11.63 31.92
C ILE A 8 38.48 -10.79 30.63
N SER A 9 38.60 -11.42 29.46
CA SER A 9 38.49 -10.73 28.17
C SER A 9 37.08 -10.24 27.87
N THR A 10 36.04 -11.00 28.24
CA THR A 10 34.64 -10.55 28.06
C THR A 10 34.28 -9.47 29.08
N LEU A 11 34.74 -9.58 30.32
CA LEU A 11 34.49 -8.55 31.35
C LEU A 11 35.19 -7.24 31.00
N ALA A 12 36.43 -7.28 30.49
CA ALA A 12 37.16 -6.10 30.04
C ALA A 12 36.49 -5.44 28.81
N ALA A 13 35.93 -6.23 27.88
CA ALA A 13 35.18 -5.70 26.75
C ALA A 13 33.85 -5.04 27.17
N VAL A 14 33.17 -5.60 28.17
CA VAL A 14 31.93 -5.04 28.74
C VAL A 14 32.22 -3.76 29.53
N VAL A 15 33.31 -3.71 30.30
CA VAL A 15 33.73 -2.51 31.04
C VAL A 15 34.16 -1.39 30.07
N ARG A 16 34.92 -1.69 29.02
CA ARG A 16 35.28 -0.70 27.98
C ARG A 16 34.06 -0.17 27.22
N ALA A 17 33.08 -1.03 26.93
CA ALA A 17 31.81 -0.60 26.34
C ALA A 17 30.96 0.28 27.28
N ALA A 18 31.19 0.19 28.60
CA ALA A 18 30.54 1.04 29.59
C ALA A 18 31.31 2.36 29.86
N GLU A 19 32.61 2.41 29.57
CA GLU A 19 33.48 3.57 29.82
C GLU A 19 33.52 4.59 28.67
N GLY A 20 32.86 4.32 27.54
CA GLY A 20 32.65 5.32 26.47
C GLY A 20 33.89 5.67 25.65
N GLU A 21 34.97 4.89 25.74
CA GLU A 21 36.10 5.02 24.82
C GLU A 21 35.75 4.40 23.46
N GLU A 22 35.14 5.20 22.58
CA GLU A 22 35.01 4.90 21.16
C GLU A 22 36.42 4.93 20.53
N PRO A 23 36.93 3.81 19.98
CA PRO A 23 38.21 3.81 19.28
C PRO A 23 38.14 4.74 18.06
N GLU A 24 39.21 5.52 17.83
CA GLU A 24 39.38 6.40 16.67
C GLU A 24 38.86 5.73 15.38
N SER A 25 37.94 6.42 14.72
CA SER A 25 37.17 5.93 13.57
C SER A 25 38.08 5.51 12.42
N SER A 26 38.33 4.21 12.33
CA SER A 26 38.89 3.62 11.12
C SER A 26 37.93 3.86 9.94
N PRO A 27 38.42 4.18 8.73
CA PRO A 27 37.58 4.31 7.54
C PRO A 27 36.68 3.07 7.37
N GLY A 28 35.36 3.26 7.45
CA GLY A 28 34.37 2.19 7.33
C GLY A 28 33.72 1.71 8.64
N HIS A 29 34.03 2.31 9.80
CA HIS A 29 33.31 2.04 11.04
C HIS A 29 32.02 2.87 11.13
N TRP A 30 30.86 2.20 11.06
CA TRP A 30 29.56 2.83 11.30
C TRP A 30 29.28 2.96 12.79
N SER A 31 28.89 4.17 13.21
CA SER A 31 28.53 4.41 14.61
C SER A 31 27.25 3.65 15.00
N ARG A 32 26.95 3.59 16.29
CA ARG A 32 25.68 3.03 16.78
C ARG A 32 24.49 3.79 16.20
N ASN A 33 24.58 5.11 16.13
CA ASN A 33 23.53 5.97 15.59
C ASN A 33 23.32 5.72 14.11
N ASP A 34 24.39 5.61 13.32
CA ASP A 34 24.29 5.26 11.91
C ASP A 34 23.60 3.89 11.70
N LYS A 35 23.91 2.88 12.52
CA LYS A 35 23.27 1.56 12.43
C LYS A 35 21.76 1.64 12.73
N ILE A 36 21.35 2.46 13.69
CA ILE A 36 19.94 2.69 14.02
C ILE A 36 19.25 3.45 12.88
N LEU A 37 19.88 4.48 12.32
CA LEU A 37 19.38 5.24 11.17
C LEU A 37 19.21 4.35 9.93
N ILE A 38 20.17 3.47 9.64
CA ILE A 38 20.06 2.49 8.56
C ILE A 38 18.85 1.57 8.81
N ALA A 39 18.70 1.03 10.01
CA ALA A 39 17.56 0.17 10.34
C ALA A 39 16.22 0.92 10.20
N HIS A 40 16.13 2.16 10.70
CA HIS A 40 14.98 3.04 10.53
C HIS A 40 14.62 3.21 9.05
N ALA A 41 15.60 3.58 8.22
CA ALA A 41 15.41 3.79 6.79
C ALA A 41 14.96 2.51 6.06
N VAL A 42 15.53 1.35 6.43
CA VAL A 42 15.16 0.05 5.85
C VAL A 42 13.72 -0.31 6.19
N PHE A 43 13.33 -0.29 7.47
CA PHE A 43 11.96 -0.65 7.86
C PHE A 43 10.92 0.34 7.29
N GLY A 44 11.21 1.64 7.32
CA GLY A 44 10.33 2.67 6.75
C GLY A 44 10.14 2.49 5.25
N THR A 45 11.23 2.27 4.51
CA THR A 45 11.19 2.08 3.05
C THR A 45 10.49 0.78 2.67
N LEU A 46 10.76 -0.34 3.37
CA LEU A 46 10.06 -1.59 3.12
C LEU A 46 8.54 -1.45 3.32
N ALA A 47 8.10 -0.74 4.36
CA ALA A 47 6.68 -0.50 4.59
C ALA A 47 6.05 0.38 3.51
N ILE A 48 6.67 1.53 3.20
CA ILE A 48 6.08 2.59 2.36
C ILE A 48 6.23 2.31 0.86
N VAL A 49 7.39 1.82 0.43
CA VAL A 49 7.74 1.70 -1.00
C VAL A 49 7.41 0.31 -1.54
N LEU A 50 7.40 -0.73 -0.70
CA LEU A 50 7.13 -2.09 -1.12
C LEU A 50 5.79 -2.62 -0.61
N LEU A 51 5.64 -2.79 0.71
CA LEU A 51 4.50 -3.51 1.29
C LEU A 51 3.17 -2.78 1.06
N THR A 52 3.11 -1.47 1.33
CA THR A 52 1.87 -0.68 1.16
C THR A 52 1.44 -0.60 -0.32
N PRO A 53 2.33 -0.29 -1.28
CA PRO A 53 2.02 -0.33 -2.71
C PRO A 53 1.58 -1.71 -3.19
N ALA A 54 2.26 -2.78 -2.74
CA ALA A 54 1.87 -4.15 -3.06
C ALA A 54 0.47 -4.50 -2.53
N ALA A 55 0.16 -4.10 -1.29
CA ALA A 55 -1.17 -4.31 -0.71
C ALA A 55 -2.26 -3.60 -1.52
N LEU A 56 -2.00 -2.37 -1.97
CA LEU A 56 -2.91 -1.57 -2.79
C LEU A 56 -3.14 -2.22 -4.16
N LEU A 57 -2.06 -2.67 -4.82
CA LEU A 57 -2.14 -3.36 -6.11
C LEU A 57 -2.86 -4.71 -5.99
N LEU A 58 -2.62 -5.48 -4.93
CA LEU A 58 -3.30 -6.75 -4.68
C LEU A 58 -4.81 -6.57 -4.52
N ALA A 59 -5.24 -5.58 -3.73
CA ALA A 59 -6.66 -5.28 -3.58
C ALA A 59 -7.32 -4.77 -4.87
N ARG A 60 -6.52 -4.25 -5.80
CA ARG A 60 -6.98 -3.70 -7.07
C ARG A 60 -7.04 -4.75 -8.18
N ILE A 61 -6.03 -5.61 -8.29
CA ILE A 61 -5.87 -6.59 -9.38
C ILE A 61 -6.43 -7.96 -8.98
N GLY A 62 -6.23 -8.40 -7.73
CA GLY A 62 -6.48 -9.77 -7.28
C GLY A 62 -7.93 -10.14 -6.95
N ARG A 63 -8.93 -9.33 -7.33
CA ARG A 63 -10.32 -9.42 -6.83
C ARG A 63 -11.10 -10.70 -7.17
N SER A 64 -10.52 -11.70 -7.83
CA SER A 64 -11.20 -12.93 -8.28
C SER A 64 -11.35 -14.01 -7.21
N SER A 65 -10.44 -14.14 -6.23
CA SER A 65 -10.68 -14.79 -4.92
C SER A 65 -9.42 -14.68 -4.04
N ARG A 66 -9.59 -14.61 -2.71
CA ARG A 66 -8.49 -14.52 -1.71
C ARG A 66 -7.65 -13.24 -1.67
N TRP A 67 -8.08 -12.15 -2.32
CA TRP A 67 -7.37 -10.86 -2.22
C TRP A 67 -7.37 -10.28 -0.81
N PHE A 68 -8.46 -10.45 -0.05
CA PHE A 68 -8.63 -9.80 1.24
C PHE A 68 -7.62 -10.29 2.30
N PRO A 69 -7.43 -11.62 2.50
CA PRO A 69 -6.38 -12.10 3.40
C PRO A 69 -5.00 -11.55 3.04
N GLY A 70 -4.58 -11.63 1.77
CA GLY A 70 -3.26 -11.11 1.36
C GLY A 70 -3.15 -9.58 1.53
N HIS A 71 -4.20 -8.83 1.24
CA HIS A 71 -4.24 -7.39 1.47
C HIS A 71 -4.13 -7.05 2.96
N ALA A 72 -4.87 -7.76 3.81
CA ALA A 72 -4.81 -7.59 5.26
C ALA A 72 -3.43 -7.94 5.81
N THR A 73 -2.82 -9.04 5.36
CA THR A 73 -1.47 -9.45 5.76
C THR A 73 -0.41 -8.40 5.38
N LEU A 74 -0.42 -7.92 4.14
CA LEU A 74 0.56 -6.93 3.68
C LEU A 74 0.41 -5.59 4.44
N ASN A 75 -0.83 -5.14 4.70
CA ASN A 75 -1.06 -3.95 5.52
C ASN A 75 -0.63 -4.18 6.98
N GLY A 76 -0.93 -5.34 7.56
CA GLY A 76 -0.50 -5.69 8.92
C GLY A 76 1.02 -5.65 9.08
N LEU A 77 1.76 -6.22 8.12
CA LEU A 77 3.22 -6.13 8.08
C LEU A 77 3.70 -4.68 7.92
N SER A 78 3.03 -3.89 7.08
CA SER A 78 3.35 -2.46 6.92
C SER A 78 3.21 -1.70 8.23
N VAL A 79 2.14 -1.94 8.99
CA VAL A 79 1.93 -1.32 10.31
C VAL A 79 3.04 -1.70 11.28
N VAL A 80 3.40 -2.99 11.35
CA VAL A 80 4.50 -3.45 12.23
C VAL A 80 5.80 -2.76 11.86
N PHE A 81 6.13 -2.66 10.57
CA PHE A 81 7.37 -2.04 10.12
C PHE A 81 7.38 -0.52 10.34
N ILE A 82 6.25 0.16 10.18
CA ILE A 82 6.12 1.58 10.53
C ILE A 82 6.31 1.81 12.02
N ILE A 83 5.75 0.96 12.89
CA ILE A 83 5.98 1.06 14.35
C ILE A 83 7.47 0.89 14.68
N ILE A 84 8.12 -0.12 14.09
CA ILE A 84 9.57 -0.35 14.29
C ILE A 84 10.37 0.85 13.79
N ALA A 85 10.12 1.31 12.57
CA ALA A 85 10.82 2.46 11.99
C ALA A 85 10.64 3.70 12.87
N PHE A 86 9.40 4.02 13.27
CA PHE A 86 9.12 5.16 14.12
C PHE A 86 9.82 5.05 15.48
N ALA A 87 9.77 3.89 16.14
CA ALA A 87 10.45 3.68 17.42
C ALA A 87 11.97 3.88 17.30
N LEU A 88 12.60 3.33 16.25
CA LEU A 88 14.03 3.55 15.97
C LEU A 88 14.32 5.04 15.71
N GLY A 89 13.47 5.73 14.95
CA GLY A 89 13.61 7.16 14.69
C GLY A 89 13.63 7.97 15.99
N VAL A 90 12.65 7.74 16.87
CA VAL A 90 12.57 8.43 18.18
C VAL A 90 13.83 8.24 19.02
N THR A 91 14.50 7.07 18.95
CA THR A 91 15.72 6.84 19.74
C THR A 91 16.93 7.67 19.31
N VAL A 92 16.95 8.21 18.09
CA VAL A 92 18.07 9.03 17.58
C VAL A 92 17.84 10.53 17.81
N VAL A 93 16.60 10.95 18.07
CA VAL A 93 16.21 12.36 18.04
C VAL A 93 16.17 12.93 19.47
N GLU A 94 17.23 12.79 20.25
CA GLU A 94 17.38 13.07 21.70
C GLU A 94 16.75 14.40 22.23
N GLY A 95 15.41 14.52 22.25
CA GLY A 95 14.67 15.72 22.66
C GLY A 95 14.25 16.69 21.54
N GLU A 96 14.67 16.47 20.29
CA GLU A 96 14.30 17.32 19.13
C GLU A 96 13.06 16.82 18.38
N PHE A 97 12.35 15.83 18.92
CA PHE A 97 11.23 15.19 18.24
C PHE A 97 10.11 16.18 17.92
N GLY A 98 9.71 16.24 16.66
CA GLY A 98 8.64 17.11 16.16
C GLY A 98 9.08 18.52 15.75
N GLN A 99 10.37 18.84 15.80
CA GLN A 99 10.86 20.18 15.42
C GLN A 99 11.03 20.37 13.90
N ASP A 100 11.25 19.29 13.14
CA ASP A 100 11.30 19.32 11.68
C ASP A 100 10.10 18.64 11.02
N PHE A 101 10.05 18.80 9.70
CA PHE A 101 9.00 18.26 8.86
C PHE A 101 9.00 16.73 8.84
N HIS A 102 10.17 16.08 8.89
CA HIS A 102 10.29 14.62 8.88
C HIS A 102 9.63 14.01 10.09
N HIS A 103 9.93 14.51 11.29
CA HIS A 103 9.37 14.01 12.54
C HIS A 103 7.86 14.23 12.60
N SER A 104 7.40 15.43 12.27
CA SER A 104 5.97 15.76 12.27
C SER A 104 5.17 14.92 11.29
N LEU A 105 5.67 14.74 10.06
CA LEU A 105 5.02 13.91 9.05
C LEU A 105 5.11 12.42 9.41
N GLY A 106 6.22 11.96 9.97
CA GLY A 106 6.39 10.59 10.45
C GLY A 106 5.39 10.22 11.54
N LEU A 107 5.14 11.11 12.50
CA LEU A 107 4.11 10.93 13.53
C LEU A 107 2.71 10.87 12.92
N ALA A 108 2.39 11.80 12.02
CA ALA A 108 1.10 11.80 11.31
C ALA A 108 0.90 10.47 10.56
N LEU A 109 1.93 9.99 9.85
CA LEU A 109 1.90 8.71 9.15
C LEU A 109 1.70 7.54 10.11
N LEU A 110 2.39 7.50 11.26
CA LEU A 110 2.17 6.44 12.26
C LEU A 110 0.69 6.37 12.67
N VAL A 111 0.09 7.51 13.01
CA VAL A 111 -1.33 7.56 13.40
C VAL A 111 -2.23 7.09 12.24
N LEU A 112 -1.97 7.56 11.02
CA LEU A 112 -2.74 7.17 9.85
C LEU A 112 -2.62 5.66 9.54
N PHE A 113 -1.42 5.07 9.67
CA PHE A 113 -1.19 3.63 9.49
C PHE A 113 -1.93 2.79 10.54
N LEU A 114 -2.14 3.30 11.75
CA LEU A 114 -2.93 2.62 12.79
C LEU A 114 -4.44 2.73 12.52
N VAL A 115 -4.91 3.89 12.07
CA VAL A 115 -6.34 4.13 11.78
C VAL A 115 -6.81 3.40 10.53
N GLN A 116 -5.96 3.31 9.50
CA GLN A 116 -6.33 2.79 8.19
C GLN A 116 -6.83 1.33 8.18
N PRO A 117 -6.20 0.37 8.91
CA PRO A 117 -6.73 -0.99 9.06
C PRO A 117 -8.07 -1.04 9.80
N LEU A 118 -8.27 -0.19 10.82
CA LEU A 118 -9.54 -0.12 11.55
C LEU A 118 -10.68 0.32 10.62
N LEU A 119 -10.43 1.34 9.79
CA LEU A 119 -11.36 1.75 8.73
C LEU A 119 -11.59 0.65 7.69
N GLY A 120 -10.54 -0.11 7.35
CA GLY A 120 -10.63 -1.26 6.44
C GLY A 120 -11.53 -2.37 6.98
N LEU A 121 -11.37 -2.75 8.25
CA LEU A 121 -12.20 -3.73 8.94
C LEU A 121 -13.64 -3.22 9.08
N ALA A 122 -13.83 -1.96 9.49
CA ALA A 122 -15.15 -1.35 9.57
C ALA A 122 -15.86 -1.36 8.20
N GLY A 123 -15.16 -0.98 7.13
CA GLY A 123 -15.68 -0.99 5.77
C GLY A 123 -15.93 -2.39 5.20
N HIS A 124 -15.26 -3.41 5.73
CA HIS A 124 -15.47 -4.81 5.37
C HIS A 124 -16.71 -5.39 6.07
N PHE A 125 -16.84 -5.23 7.38
CA PHE A 125 -17.89 -5.87 8.18
C PHE A 125 -19.21 -5.09 8.23
N TRP A 126 -19.19 -3.75 8.24
CA TRP A 126 -20.41 -2.93 8.40
C TRP A 126 -21.03 -2.46 7.08
N ALA A 127 -20.27 -2.46 5.97
CA ALA A 127 -20.83 -2.04 4.69
C ALA A 127 -21.56 -3.20 4.01
N ARG A 128 -22.85 -3.01 3.71
CA ARG A 128 -23.62 -3.91 2.84
C ARG A 128 -22.85 -4.16 1.53
N PRO A 129 -22.98 -5.34 0.91
CA PRO A 129 -22.39 -5.61 -0.41
C PRO A 129 -22.84 -4.53 -1.41
N SER A 130 -21.98 -3.55 -1.68
CA SER A 130 -22.20 -2.50 -2.67
C SER A 130 -21.34 -2.81 -3.89
N PRO A 131 -21.90 -2.73 -5.12
CA PRO A 131 -21.17 -3.02 -6.37
C PRO A 131 -20.07 -2.01 -6.72
N LEU A 132 -19.90 -0.94 -5.95
CA LEU A 132 -18.83 0.05 -6.13
C LEU A 132 -17.42 -0.47 -5.87
N THR A 133 -17.29 -1.77 -5.61
CA THR A 133 -16.03 -2.52 -5.54
C THR A 133 -15.70 -3.31 -6.81
N SER A 134 -16.47 -3.15 -7.90
CA SER A 134 -16.13 -3.72 -9.20
C SER A 134 -14.89 -3.02 -9.79
N ALA A 135 -14.10 -3.76 -10.59
CA ALA A 135 -12.92 -3.24 -11.32
C ALA A 135 -13.32 -2.29 -12.49
N ALA A 136 -14.42 -1.58 -12.33
CA ALA A 136 -14.94 -0.56 -13.23
C ALA A 136 -15.77 0.40 -12.36
N PRO A 137 -15.68 1.72 -12.55
CA PRO A 137 -16.62 2.64 -11.93
C PRO A 137 -18.00 2.37 -12.52
N SER A 138 -18.85 1.63 -11.81
CA SER A 138 -20.25 1.44 -12.19
C SER A 138 -21.04 2.67 -11.75
N TRP A 139 -21.27 3.60 -12.67
CA TRP A 139 -22.00 4.85 -12.44
C TRP A 139 -23.51 4.66 -12.15
N GLY A 140 -24.02 3.43 -12.09
CA GLY A 140 -25.45 3.11 -11.94
C GLY A 140 -25.83 2.18 -10.78
N LEU A 141 -24.96 1.94 -9.78
CA LEU A 141 -25.20 0.95 -8.70
C LEU A 141 -25.07 1.57 -7.29
N PRO A 142 -25.68 0.96 -6.24
CA PRO A 142 -26.09 1.64 -5.00
C PRO A 142 -24.95 2.30 -4.25
N ARG A 143 -25.23 3.51 -3.74
CA ARG A 143 -24.32 4.48 -3.09
C ARG A 143 -23.19 3.78 -2.31
N PRO A 144 -21.92 4.17 -2.53
CA PRO A 144 -20.79 3.50 -1.88
C PRO A 144 -20.87 3.82 -0.40
N SER A 145 -20.60 2.82 0.45
CA SER A 145 -20.47 3.09 1.89
C SER A 145 -19.43 4.20 2.10
N PRO A 146 -19.77 5.28 2.83
CA PRO A 146 -18.85 6.40 3.03
C PRO A 146 -17.54 5.94 3.68
N ILE A 147 -17.59 4.91 4.54
CA ILE A 147 -16.41 4.30 5.15
C ILE A 147 -15.48 3.67 4.10
N ARG A 148 -16.03 3.03 3.06
CA ARG A 148 -15.22 2.44 1.98
C ARG A 148 -14.56 3.52 1.13
N ILE A 149 -15.27 4.60 0.82
CA ILE A 149 -14.70 5.74 0.10
C ILE A 149 -13.56 6.34 0.93
N LEU A 150 -13.82 6.60 2.21
CA LEU A 150 -12.84 7.15 3.14
C LEU A 150 -11.60 6.25 3.23
N HIS A 151 -11.77 4.94 3.39
CA HIS A 151 -10.65 3.98 3.42
C HIS A 151 -9.81 4.03 2.13
N ILE A 152 -10.45 4.13 0.95
CA ILE A 152 -9.71 4.22 -0.32
C ILE A 152 -8.95 5.54 -0.43
N LEU A 153 -9.63 6.67 -0.19
CA LEU A 153 -9.01 7.99 -0.30
C LEU A 153 -7.89 8.17 0.71
N LEU A 154 -8.11 7.78 1.98
CA LEU A 154 -7.10 7.84 3.02
C LEU A 154 -5.90 6.94 2.71
N GLY A 155 -6.14 5.74 2.17
CA GLY A 155 -5.06 4.84 1.73
C GLY A 155 -4.19 5.44 0.63
N LEU A 156 -4.79 6.12 -0.35
CA LEU A 156 -4.04 6.83 -1.38
C LEU A 156 -3.26 8.03 -0.81
N THR A 157 -3.88 8.78 0.11
CA THR A 157 -3.21 9.87 0.83
C THR A 157 -2.00 9.36 1.63
N ILE A 158 -2.14 8.25 2.35
CA ILE A 158 -1.04 7.62 3.12
C ILE A 158 0.12 7.26 2.20
N VAL A 159 -0.15 6.67 1.03
CA VAL A 159 0.91 6.34 0.06
C VAL A 159 1.61 7.62 -0.44
N GLY A 160 0.85 8.66 -0.80
CA GLY A 160 1.43 9.92 -1.26
C GLY A 160 2.30 10.59 -0.20
N LEU A 161 1.78 10.72 1.03
CA LEU A 161 2.52 11.26 2.17
C LEU A 161 3.73 10.39 2.54
N GLY A 162 3.60 9.07 2.46
CA GLY A 162 4.69 8.13 2.70
C GLY A 162 5.85 8.32 1.73
N TYR A 163 5.57 8.46 0.43
CA TYR A 163 6.63 8.77 -0.54
C TYR A 163 7.31 10.11 -0.25
N THR A 164 6.55 11.14 0.15
CA THR A 164 7.11 12.41 0.60
C THR A 164 8.03 12.24 1.82
N GLN A 165 7.64 11.42 2.80
CA GLN A 165 8.46 11.09 3.97
C GLN A 165 9.78 10.44 3.57
N VAL A 166 9.74 9.48 2.65
CA VAL A 166 10.95 8.78 2.17
C VAL A 166 11.85 9.74 1.37
N ILE A 167 11.28 10.60 0.51
CA ILE A 167 12.06 11.62 -0.21
C ILE A 167 12.75 12.56 0.78
N ASN A 168 12.01 13.10 1.75
CA ASN A 168 12.61 13.97 2.76
C ASN A 168 13.71 13.21 3.56
N GLY A 169 13.50 11.94 3.91
CA GLY A 169 14.53 11.11 4.53
C GLY A 169 15.80 10.93 3.69
N LEU A 170 15.65 10.66 2.39
CA LEU A 170 16.77 10.41 1.46
C LEU A 170 17.56 11.65 1.05
N TYR A 171 16.93 12.84 1.04
CA TYR A 171 17.54 14.06 0.50
C TYR A 171 17.84 15.11 1.56
N ILE A 172 17.22 15.04 2.74
CA ILE A 172 17.37 16.05 3.80
C ILE A 172 17.88 15.39 5.08
N GLU A 173 17.15 14.41 5.63
CA GLU A 173 17.53 13.85 6.94
C GLU A 173 18.83 13.04 6.91
N TRP A 174 19.02 12.19 5.89
CA TRP A 174 20.22 11.36 5.83
C TRP A 174 21.52 12.19 5.78
N PRO A 175 21.67 13.19 4.88
CA PRO A 175 22.85 14.06 4.89
C PRO A 175 23.03 14.84 6.21
N ASN A 176 21.94 15.19 6.89
CA ASN A 176 21.99 16.02 8.10
C ASN A 176 22.25 15.22 9.39
N LYS A 177 21.84 13.95 9.44
CA LYS A 177 21.83 13.15 10.68
C LYS A 177 22.83 11.98 10.67
N SER A 178 23.35 11.56 9.50
CA SER A 178 24.37 10.51 9.47
C SER A 178 25.72 11.06 9.95
N GLU A 179 26.33 10.37 10.92
CA GLU A 179 27.64 10.76 11.47
C GLU A 179 28.77 10.48 10.49
N ALA A 180 28.56 9.54 9.56
CA ALA A 180 29.45 9.35 8.41
C ALA A 180 29.49 10.56 7.45
N ALA A 181 28.61 11.55 7.63
CA ALA A 181 28.49 12.77 6.80
C ALA A 181 28.43 12.46 5.29
N THR A 182 27.78 11.35 4.95
CA THR A 182 27.67 10.91 3.55
C THR A 182 26.35 11.33 2.94
N GLU A 183 26.42 11.77 1.68
CA GLU A 183 25.24 11.80 0.83
C GLU A 183 24.62 10.41 0.73
N THR A 184 23.29 10.33 0.67
CA THR A 184 22.63 9.05 0.39
C THR A 184 23.15 8.50 -0.94
N PRO A 185 23.60 7.24 -0.99
CA PRO A 185 24.19 6.66 -2.20
C PRO A 185 23.26 6.79 -3.42
N LEU A 186 23.84 7.16 -4.58
CA LEU A 186 23.09 7.35 -5.81
C LEU A 186 22.25 6.13 -6.19
N ALA A 187 22.78 4.92 -5.98
CA ALA A 187 22.07 3.67 -6.24
C ALA A 187 20.74 3.58 -5.46
N VAL A 188 20.72 4.01 -4.20
CA VAL A 188 19.50 4.00 -3.36
C VAL A 188 18.47 5.00 -3.92
N LYS A 189 18.90 6.21 -4.27
CA LYS A 189 18.04 7.24 -4.90
C LYS A 189 17.44 6.73 -6.22
N VAL A 190 18.24 6.06 -7.06
CA VAL A 190 17.80 5.47 -8.34
C VAL A 190 16.80 4.33 -8.13
N ILE A 191 17.09 3.39 -7.23
CA ILE A 191 16.18 2.26 -6.92
C ILE A 191 14.84 2.79 -6.42
N PHE A 192 14.85 3.78 -5.53
CA PHE A 192 13.64 4.43 -5.04
C PHE A 192 12.76 4.96 -6.19
N TRP A 193 13.34 5.74 -7.11
CA TRP A 193 12.58 6.31 -8.22
C TRP A 193 12.08 5.26 -9.22
N ILE A 194 12.83 4.18 -9.44
CA ILE A 194 12.38 3.04 -10.26
C ILE A 194 11.16 2.39 -9.62
N LEU A 195 11.20 2.10 -8.32
CA LEU A 195 10.09 1.47 -7.60
C LEU A 195 8.85 2.37 -7.55
N PHE A 196 9.05 3.67 -7.32
CA PHE A 196 7.98 4.67 -7.38
C PHE A 196 7.33 4.70 -8.77
N ALA A 197 8.13 4.80 -9.83
CA ALA A 197 7.63 4.82 -11.21
C ALA A 197 6.89 3.52 -11.56
N LEU A 198 7.43 2.36 -11.15
CA LEU A 198 6.80 1.06 -11.35
C LEU A 198 5.42 0.99 -10.68
N PHE A 199 5.31 1.48 -9.44
CA PHE A 199 4.03 1.54 -8.74
C PHE A 199 3.03 2.44 -9.47
N ILE A 200 3.43 3.66 -9.87
CA ILE A 200 2.55 4.58 -10.60
C ILE A 200 2.08 3.97 -11.91
N VAL A 201 2.98 3.41 -12.71
CA VAL A 201 2.66 2.75 -13.98
C VAL A 201 1.72 1.57 -13.76
N ALA A 202 1.98 0.71 -12.77
CA ALA A 202 1.10 -0.41 -12.46
C ALA A 202 -0.28 0.07 -12.01
N TYR A 203 -0.35 1.06 -11.12
CA TYR A 203 -1.60 1.56 -10.57
C TYR A 203 -2.45 2.26 -11.63
N VAL A 204 -1.88 3.21 -12.38
CA VAL A 204 -2.57 3.94 -13.46
C VAL A 204 -2.85 3.03 -14.65
N GLY A 205 -1.94 2.13 -15.00
CA GLY A 205 -2.12 1.16 -16.08
C GLY A 205 -3.36 0.31 -15.88
N THR A 206 -3.66 -0.10 -14.64
CA THR A 206 -4.90 -0.83 -14.37
C THR A 206 -6.16 0.01 -14.62
N TRP A 207 -6.16 1.32 -14.36
CA TRP A 207 -7.27 2.21 -14.72
C TRP A 207 -7.46 2.29 -16.23
N ILE A 208 -6.37 2.47 -16.99
CA ILE A 208 -6.41 2.58 -18.45
C ILE A 208 -6.96 1.29 -19.07
N VAL A 209 -6.46 0.12 -18.64
CA VAL A 209 -6.93 -1.18 -19.12
C VAL A 209 -8.42 -1.38 -18.81
N GLN A 210 -8.87 -1.00 -17.61
CA GLN A 210 -10.29 -1.10 -17.23
C GLN A 210 -11.18 -0.17 -18.08
N ALA A 211 -10.75 1.07 -18.34
CA ALA A 211 -11.47 2.01 -19.19
C ALA A 211 -11.60 1.51 -20.64
N ILE A 212 -10.55 0.90 -21.19
CA ILE A 212 -10.57 0.29 -22.53
C ILE A 212 -11.54 -0.90 -22.57
N ARG A 213 -11.48 -1.79 -21.57
CA ARG A 213 -12.35 -2.97 -21.49
C ARG A 213 -13.82 -2.61 -21.25
N GLY A 214 -14.10 -1.56 -20.49
CA GLY A 214 -15.46 -1.06 -20.24
C GLY A 214 -16.18 -0.65 -21.52
N ARG A 215 -15.52 0.16 -22.36
CA ARG A 215 -16.06 0.63 -23.66
C ARG A 215 -16.40 -0.53 -24.61
N GLY A 216 -15.60 -1.60 -24.61
CA GLY A 216 -15.85 -2.79 -25.44
C GLY A 216 -17.10 -3.58 -25.01
N ARG A 217 -17.47 -3.56 -23.73
CA ARG A 217 -18.68 -4.24 -23.23
C ARG A 217 -19.94 -3.46 -23.55
N GLU A 218 -19.90 -2.14 -23.44
CA GLU A 218 -21.00 -1.25 -23.81
C GLU A 218 -21.33 -1.35 -25.31
N GLY A 219 -20.30 -1.35 -26.17
CA GLY A 219 -20.48 -1.53 -27.61
C GLY A 219 -21.06 -2.90 -28.00
N ARG A 220 -20.70 -3.98 -27.27
CA ARG A 220 -21.30 -5.31 -27.49
C ARG A 220 -22.75 -5.36 -27.02
N ALA A 221 -23.07 -4.73 -25.89
CA ALA A 221 -24.44 -4.68 -25.37
C ALA A 221 -25.38 -3.87 -26.28
N SER A 222 -24.90 -2.75 -26.85
CA SER A 222 -25.69 -1.96 -27.80
C SER A 222 -25.94 -2.73 -29.11
N LEU A 223 -24.94 -3.44 -29.63
CA LEU A 223 -25.08 -4.30 -30.81
C LEU A 223 -26.06 -5.46 -30.57
N SER A 224 -26.01 -6.12 -29.41
CA SER A 224 -26.98 -7.18 -29.07
C SER A 224 -28.40 -6.64 -28.90
N SER A 225 -28.55 -5.43 -28.33
CA SER A 225 -29.85 -4.77 -28.19
C SER A 225 -30.44 -4.41 -29.56
N ALA A 226 -29.62 -3.84 -30.46
CA ALA A 226 -30.02 -3.52 -31.83
C ALA A 226 -30.37 -4.77 -32.66
N ALA A 227 -29.60 -5.87 -32.51
CA ALA A 227 -29.92 -7.14 -33.17
C ALA A 227 -31.25 -7.73 -32.66
N SER A 228 -31.51 -7.65 -31.35
CA SER A 228 -32.77 -8.08 -30.74
C SER A 228 -33.96 -7.24 -31.22
N SER A 229 -33.83 -5.91 -31.33
CA SER A 229 -34.92 -5.06 -31.83
C SER A 229 -35.22 -5.31 -33.31
N ASN A 230 -34.20 -5.56 -34.13
CA ASN A 230 -34.40 -5.91 -35.54
C ASN A 230 -35.15 -7.24 -35.69
N ASN A 231 -34.86 -8.24 -34.86
CA ASN A 231 -35.62 -9.50 -34.86
C ASN A 231 -37.08 -9.32 -34.38
N ALA A 232 -37.37 -8.34 -33.53
CA ALA A 232 -38.74 -8.04 -33.11
C ALA A 232 -39.54 -7.30 -34.20
N LEU A 233 -38.88 -6.52 -35.05
CA LEU A 233 -39.49 -5.79 -36.17
C LEU A 233 -39.72 -6.68 -37.40
N VAL A 234 -38.84 -7.65 -37.64
CA VAL A 234 -39.05 -8.74 -38.60
C VAL A 234 -39.92 -9.80 -37.92
N GLY A 235 -41.15 -9.42 -37.61
CA GLY A 235 -42.14 -10.33 -37.04
C GLY A 235 -42.22 -11.60 -37.88
N THR A 236 -42.00 -12.74 -37.24
CA THR A 236 -42.46 -14.02 -37.79
C THR A 236 -43.94 -13.85 -38.16
N PRO A 237 -44.33 -14.14 -39.42
CA PRO A 237 -45.73 -14.09 -39.79
C PRO A 237 -46.50 -14.94 -38.78
N LYS A 238 -47.46 -14.35 -38.08
CA LYS A 238 -48.48 -15.10 -37.34
C LYS A 238 -49.14 -16.01 -38.36
N THR A 239 -48.71 -17.27 -38.43
CA THR A 239 -49.47 -18.31 -39.09
C THR A 239 -50.77 -18.42 -38.29
N ALA A 240 -51.81 -17.78 -38.80
CA ALA A 240 -53.18 -17.96 -38.34
C ALA A 240 -53.57 -19.42 -38.61
N GLY A 241 -53.23 -20.29 -37.67
CA GLY A 241 -53.47 -21.73 -37.76
C GLY A 241 -54.58 -22.17 -36.82
N ALA A 242 -55.73 -22.46 -37.43
CA ALA A 242 -56.84 -23.30 -36.97
C ALA A 242 -57.51 -22.95 -35.62
N ARG A 243 -58.68 -22.32 -35.73
CA ARG A 243 -59.76 -22.45 -34.74
C ARG A 243 -60.10 -23.93 -34.58
N ASP A 244 -59.83 -24.46 -33.41
CA ASP A 244 -60.33 -25.76 -32.98
C ASP A 244 -61.83 -25.61 -32.67
N MET A 245 -62.67 -26.09 -33.59
CA MET A 245 -64.09 -26.29 -33.37
C MET A 245 -64.30 -27.78 -33.11
N SER A 246 -64.23 -28.20 -31.86
CA SER A 246 -64.68 -29.52 -31.43
C SER A 246 -65.80 -29.38 -30.40
N SER A 247 -67.02 -29.44 -30.92
CA SER A 247 -68.18 -30.16 -30.40
C SER A 247 -68.51 -30.10 -28.90
N ALA A 248 -69.63 -29.43 -28.63
CA ALA A 248 -70.58 -29.85 -27.61
C ALA A 248 -70.97 -31.33 -27.79
N ASN A 249 -71.08 -32.07 -26.68
CA ASN A 249 -72.05 -33.16 -26.52
C ASN A 249 -72.14 -33.62 -25.05
N VAL A 250 -73.39 -33.59 -24.57
CA VAL A 250 -74.02 -34.23 -23.38
C VAL A 250 -73.70 -33.65 -22.01
#